data_AF-A0A2E4PG84-F1
#
_entry.id   AF-A0A2E4PG84-F1
#
_cell.length_a   1.000
_cell.length_b   1.000
_cell.length_c   1.000
_cell.angle_alpha   90.00
_cell.angle_beta   90.00
_cell.angle_gamma   90.00
#
_symmetry.space_group_name_H-M   'P 1'
#
loop_
_entity.id
_entity.type
_entity.pdbx_description
1 polymer ?
#
loop_
_entity_poly.entity_id
_entity_poly.type
_entity_poly.pdbx_seq_one_letter_code
_entity_poly.pdbx_strand_id
1 'polypeptide(L)' 'MANVIITGKNSIDELKRVKAIEKLKALSTEELERLTSLSDNSKARAYLSSATKFAMLKTFL' A
#
# COMPACT_ATOMS: atom_id res chain seq x y z
N MET A 1 -2.93 20.34 -11.40
CA MET A 1 -2.73 19.31 -10.36
C MET A 1 -3.43 18.05 -10.81
N ALA A 2 -2.79 16.88 -10.72
CA ALA A 2 -3.49 15.63 -10.98
C ALA A 2 -4.44 15.34 -9.81
N ASN A 3 -5.70 15.01 -10.11
CA ASN A 3 -6.67 14.58 -9.10
C ASN A 3 -6.71 13.05 -9.08
N VAL A 4 -6.42 12.44 -7.94
CA VAL A 4 -6.49 10.98 -7.75
C VAL A 4 -7.81 10.64 -7.10
N ILE A 5 -8.63 9.84 -7.78
CA ILE A 5 -9.91 9.33 -7.25
C ILE A 5 -9.62 8.02 -6.51
N ILE A 6 -10.07 7.92 -5.26
CA ILE A 6 -9.89 6.73 -4.42
C ILE A 6 -11.25 6.06 -4.29
N THR A 7 -11.43 4.89 -4.89
CA THR A 7 -12.68 4.12 -4.82
C THR A 7 -12.52 2.92 -3.88
N GLY A 8 -13.49 2.67 -3.00
CA GLY A 8 -13.57 1.44 -2.19
C GLY A 8 -14.71 0.52 -2.64
N LYS A 9 -14.76 -0.69 -2.10
CA LYS A 9 -15.91 -1.63 -2.29
C LYS A 9 -17.18 -1.15 -1.59
N ASN A 10 -17.00 -0.37 -0.52
CA ASN A 10 -18.04 0.30 0.27
C ASN A 10 -17.39 1.47 1.02
N SER A 11 -18.19 2.30 1.68
CA SER A 11 -17.71 3.51 2.36
C SER A 11 -16.64 3.24 3.43
N ILE A 12 -16.70 2.11 4.13
CA ILE A 12 -15.69 1.75 5.14
C ILE A 12 -14.36 1.38 4.48
N ASP A 13 -14.39 0.60 3.41
CA ASP A 13 -13.19 0.24 2.63
C ASP A 13 -12.57 1.47 1.97
N GLU A 14 -13.40 2.36 1.42
CA GLU A 14 -12.96 3.62 0.83
C GLU A 14 -12.22 4.49 1.86
N LEU A 15 -12.80 4.66 3.04
CA LEU A 15 -12.19 5.45 4.12
C LEU A 15 -10.86 4.85 4.61
N LYS A 16 -10.74 3.51 4.63
CA LYS A 16 -9.46 2.83 4.92
C LYS A 16 -8.41 3.10 3.84
N ARG A 17 -8.80 3.07 2.55
CA ARG A 17 -7.91 3.37 1.43
C ARG A 17 -7.44 4.82 1.45
N VAL A 18 -8.34 5.77 1.72
CA VAL A 18 -8.00 7.19 1.89
C VAL A 18 -6.94 7.37 2.96
N LYS A 19 -7.17 6.82 4.17
CA LYS A 19 -6.20 6.89 5.28
C LYS A 19 -4.85 6.26 4.94
N ALA A 20 -4.84 5.17 4.18
CA ALA A 20 -3.59 4.54 3.75
C ALA A 20 -2.82 5.45 2.77
N ILE A 21 -3.51 6.06 1.80
CA ILE A 21 -2.91 6.97 0.82
C ILE A 21 -2.39 8.24 1.50
N GLU A 22 -3.10 8.78 2.48
CA GLU A 22 -2.61 9.93 3.28
C GLU A 22 -1.28 9.66 3.96
N LYS A 23 -1.06 8.43 4.46
CA LYS A 23 0.23 8.04 5.04
C LYS A 23 1.33 7.94 3.98
N LEU A 24 0.99 7.46 2.79
CA LEU A 24 1.94 7.39 1.67
C LEU A 24 2.37 8.78 1.18
N LYS A 25 1.51 9.79 1.29
CA LYS A 25 1.87 11.18 0.92
C LYS A 25 3.00 11.78 1.75
N ALA A 26 3.33 11.22 2.91
CA ALA A 26 4.43 11.68 3.74
C ALA A 26 5.80 11.14 3.27
N LEU A 27 5.82 10.17 2.35
CA LEU A 27 7.03 9.58 1.81
C LEU A 27 7.63 10.46 0.71
N SER A 28 8.95 10.40 0.56
CA SER A 28 9.65 11.01 -0.57
C SER A 28 9.29 10.31 -1.89
N THR A 29 9.54 10.98 -3.02
CA THR A 29 9.32 10.41 -4.35
C THR A 29 10.04 9.08 -4.54
N GLU A 30 11.30 8.98 -4.10
CA GLU A 30 12.12 7.77 -4.23
C GLU A 30 11.56 6.60 -3.40
N GLU A 31 11.03 6.88 -2.20
CA GLU A 31 10.38 5.87 -1.37
C GLU A 31 9.07 5.38 -2.00
N LEU A 32 8.28 6.29 -2.61
CA LEU A 32 7.07 5.94 -3.34
C LEU A 32 7.38 5.06 -4.58
N GLU A 33 8.43 5.38 -5.32
CA GLU A 33 8.87 4.58 -6.47
C GLU A 33 9.31 3.18 -6.03
N ARG A 34 10.10 3.08 -4.94
CA ARG A 34 10.49 1.78 -4.36
C ARG A 34 9.28 0.97 -3.93
N LEU A 35 8.32 1.58 -3.20
CA LEU A 35 7.08 0.90 -2.81
C LEU A 35 6.25 0.46 -4.02
N THR A 36 6.17 1.28 -5.06
CA THR A 36 5.44 0.95 -6.28
C THR A 36 6.10 -0.22 -7.01
N SER A 37 7.43 -0.28 -7.05
CA SER A 37 8.15 -1.42 -7.64
C SER A 37 7.87 -2.76 -6.93
N LEU A 38 7.59 -2.73 -5.62
CA LEU A 38 7.18 -3.93 -4.88
C LEU A 38 5.78 -4.41 -5.31
N SER A 39 4.94 -3.50 -5.82
CA SER A 39 3.61 -3.85 -6.32
C SER A 39 3.65 -4.64 -7.64
N ASP A 40 4.75 -4.54 -8.40
CA ASP A 40 5.00 -5.33 -9.61
C ASP A 40 5.59 -6.72 -9.29
N ASN A 41 6.17 -6.89 -8.10
CA ASN A 41 6.78 -8.14 -7.68
C ASN A 41 5.74 -9.13 -7.11
N SER A 42 5.53 -10.25 -7.80
CA SER A 42 4.55 -11.27 -7.41
C SER A 42 4.77 -11.87 -6.02
N LYS A 43 6.04 -12.02 -5.58
CA LYS A 43 6.37 -12.49 -4.24
C LYS A 43 5.99 -11.44 -3.20
N ALA A 44 6.38 -10.18 -3.41
CA ALA A 44 6.03 -9.10 -2.49
C ALA A 44 4.50 -8.97 -2.34
N ARG A 45 3.75 -9.03 -3.46
CA ARG A 45 2.27 -9.09 -3.41
C ARG A 45 1.74 -10.26 -2.60
N ALA A 46 2.35 -11.45 -2.71
CA ALA A 46 1.94 -12.63 -1.94
C ALA A 46 2.16 -12.47 -0.43
N TYR A 47 3.18 -11.69 -0.01
CA TYR A 47 3.37 -11.31 1.38
C TYR A 47 2.32 -10.30 1.85
N LEU A 48 1.99 -9.31 1.02
CA LEU A 48 0.99 -8.28 1.35
C LEU A 48 -0.45 -8.83 1.40
N SER A 49 -0.77 -9.85 0.61
CA SER A 49 -2.13 -10.40 0.51
C SER A 49 -2.50 -11.38 1.62
N SER A 50 -1.55 -11.78 2.49
CA SER A 50 -1.77 -12.75 3.57
C SER A 50 -1.33 -12.14 4.90
N ALA A 51 -2.25 -12.09 5.88
CA ALA A 51 -1.95 -11.53 7.20
C ALA A 51 -0.79 -12.26 7.89
N THR A 52 -0.73 -13.59 7.80
CA THR A 52 0.35 -14.40 8.37
C THR A 52 1.69 -14.12 7.70
N LYS A 53 1.72 -14.08 6.36
CA LYS A 53 2.96 -13.78 5.63
C LYS A 53 3.40 -12.34 5.89
N PHE A 54 2.48 -11.38 5.94
CA PHE A 54 2.80 -10.00 6.26
C PHE A 54 3.35 -9.85 7.68
N ALA A 55 2.79 -10.57 8.66
CA ALA A 55 3.33 -10.60 10.02
C ALA A 55 4.78 -11.11 10.04
N MET A 56 5.08 -12.17 9.28
CA MET A 56 6.44 -12.66 9.11
C MET A 56 7.34 -11.65 8.39
N LEU A 57 6.87 -10.95 7.35
CA LEU A 57 7.65 -9.91 6.69
C LEU A 57 8.06 -8.81 7.66
N LYS A 58 7.16 -8.39 8.56
CA LYS A 58 7.45 -7.37 9.58
C LYS A 58 8.52 -7.78 10.59
N THR A 59 8.78 -9.08 10.79
CA THR A 59 9.87 -9.49 11.69
C THR A 59 11.25 -9.38 11.03
N PHE A 60 11.31 -9.23 9.71
CA PHE A 60 12.56 -9.10 8.95
C PHE A 60 12.91 -7.66 8.57
N LEU A 61 11.95 -6.74 8.63
CA LEU A 61 12.11 -5.30 8.38
C LEU A 61 12.37 -4.58 9.70
#